data_AF-A0A2N2JAG6-F1
#
_entry.id   AF-A0A2N2JAG6-F1
#
_cell.length_a   1.000
_cell.length_b   1.000
_cell.length_c   1.000
_cell.angle_alpha   90.00
_cell.angle_beta   90.00
_cell.angle_gamma   90.00
#
_symmetry.space_group_name_H-M   'P 1'
#
loop_
_entity.id
_entity.type
_entity.pdbx_description
1 polymer ?
#
loop_
_entity_poly.entity_id
_entity_poly.type
_entity_poly.pdbx_seq_one_letter_code
_entity_poly.pdbx_strand_id
1 'polypeptide(L)'
;LAAPATVVYDGPGDDLWPTATPDGRWLAWARCPAGETAPCGLAVMGPSGGATALSSPDGPCDDRRPALWLAPDGTPALAAVRRPVAADGDLGAAQIVTLTRFGRATWSLAAETAPSAQPFCCVAAP
;
A
#
# COMPACT_ATOMS: atom_id res chain seq x y z
N LEU A 1 -28.98 11.62 11.46
CA LEU A 1 -28.82 10.20 11.85
C LEU A 1 -27.50 9.73 11.27
N ALA A 2 -26.52 9.43 12.12
CA ALA A 2 -25.29 8.77 11.67
C ALA A 2 -25.62 7.28 11.48
N ALA A 3 -25.22 6.72 10.35
CA ALA A 3 -25.24 5.26 10.19
C ALA A 3 -24.30 4.62 11.24
N PRO A 4 -24.60 3.40 11.72
CA PRO A 4 -23.68 2.69 12.60
C PRO A 4 -22.33 2.51 11.91
N ALA A 5 -21.24 2.62 12.67
CA ALA A 5 -19.92 2.28 12.18
C ALA A 5 -19.87 0.76 11.92
N THR A 6 -19.42 0.38 10.72
CA THR A 6 -19.24 -1.01 10.33
C THR A 6 -17.76 -1.32 10.32
N VAL A 7 -17.35 -2.40 11.00
CA VAL A 7 -16.01 -2.97 10.85
C VAL A 7 -15.94 -3.62 9.47
N VAL A 8 -15.05 -3.11 8.62
CA VAL A 8 -14.82 -3.65 7.27
C VAL A 8 -13.58 -4.54 7.19
N TYR A 9 -12.69 -4.45 8.18
CA TYR A 9 -11.47 -5.24 8.31
C TYR A 9 -11.06 -5.34 9.78
N ASP A 10 -10.63 -6.51 10.22
CA ASP A 10 -10.29 -6.83 11.62
C ASP A 10 -9.07 -7.77 11.76
N GLY A 11 -8.12 -7.66 10.83
CA GLY A 11 -6.92 -8.49 10.87
C GLY A 11 -5.95 -8.12 12.01
N PRO A 12 -4.96 -8.99 12.27
CA PRO A 12 -3.97 -8.76 13.31
C PRO A 12 -2.98 -7.64 12.93
N GLY A 13 -2.52 -6.91 13.94
CA GLY A 13 -1.56 -5.80 13.80
C GLY A 13 -2.22 -4.43 13.80
N ASP A 14 -1.41 -3.38 13.63
CA ASP A 14 -1.90 -2.02 13.54
C ASP A 14 -2.13 -1.63 12.07
N ASP A 15 -3.36 -1.22 11.76
CA ASP A 15 -3.73 -0.67 10.47
C ASP A 15 -3.74 0.86 10.54
N LEU A 16 -2.85 1.49 9.78
CA LEU A 16 -2.52 2.91 9.92
C LEU A 16 -2.66 3.67 8.61
N TRP A 17 -2.90 4.98 8.73
CA TRP A 17 -3.04 5.93 7.64
C TRP A 17 -4.04 5.49 6.55
N PRO A 18 -5.30 5.18 6.91
CA PRO A 18 -6.28 4.81 5.91
C PRO A 18 -6.56 5.97 4.95
N THR A 19 -6.74 5.64 3.67
CA THR A 19 -7.14 6.55 2.60
C THR A 19 -8.19 5.88 1.74
N ALA A 20 -9.10 6.66 1.18
CA ALA A 20 -10.17 6.16 0.32
C ALA A 20 -10.24 6.95 -0.98
N THR A 21 -10.73 6.32 -2.04
CA THR A 21 -11.10 7.05 -3.26
C THR A 21 -12.26 8.01 -2.96
N PRO A 22 -12.42 9.12 -3.72
CA PRO A 22 -13.52 10.06 -3.50
C PRO A 22 -14.93 9.44 -3.59
N ASP A 23 -15.07 8.35 -4.35
CA ASP A 23 -16.33 7.60 -4.47
C ASP A 23 -16.54 6.58 -3.32
N GLY A 24 -15.59 6.46 -2.40
CA GLY A 24 -15.62 5.56 -1.24
C GLY A 24 -15.57 4.07 -1.59
N ARG A 25 -15.36 3.69 -2.86
CA ARG A 25 -15.40 2.28 -3.30
C ARG A 25 -14.10 1.53 -3.05
N TRP A 26 -13.02 2.26 -2.83
CA TRP A 26 -11.71 1.72 -2.53
C TRP A 26 -11.16 2.30 -1.24
N LEU A 27 -10.49 1.46 -0.47
CA LEU A 27 -9.76 1.81 0.74
C LEU A 27 -8.34 1.26 0.63
N ALA A 28 -7.35 2.01 1.08
CA ALA A 28 -5.98 1.53 1.25
C ALA A 28 -5.42 1.98 2.60
N TRP A 29 -4.52 1.20 3.17
CA TRP A 29 -3.89 1.48 4.45
C TRP A 29 -2.52 0.79 4.53
N ALA A 30 -1.70 1.21 5.51
CA ALA A 30 -0.50 0.48 5.88
C ALA A 30 -0.82 -0.55 6.97
N ARG A 31 -0.27 -1.76 6.85
CA ARG A 31 -0.34 -2.81 7.87
C ARG A 31 1.01 -2.96 8.55
N CYS A 32 1.05 -2.70 9.84
CA CYS A 32 2.27 -2.67 10.65
C CYS A 32 2.13 -3.70 11.80
N PRO A 33 2.76 -4.89 11.71
CA PRO A 33 2.54 -5.99 12.66
C PRO A 33 2.84 -5.66 14.13
N ALA A 34 3.75 -4.71 14.36
CA ALA A 34 4.14 -4.26 15.69
C ALA A 34 4.17 -2.72 15.76
N GLY A 35 3.12 -2.09 15.23
CA GLY A 35 2.93 -0.64 15.22
C GLY A 35 3.91 0.13 14.36
N GLU A 36 3.93 1.46 14.52
CA GLU A 36 4.69 2.39 13.67
C GLU A 36 6.22 2.18 13.71
N THR A 37 6.75 1.38 14.63
CA THR A 37 8.20 1.13 14.74
C THR A 37 8.68 -0.03 13.87
N ALA A 38 7.78 -0.91 13.44
CA ALA A 38 8.12 -2.02 12.55
C ALA A 38 7.92 -1.65 11.07
N PRO A 39 8.60 -2.32 10.12
CA PRO A 39 8.29 -2.20 8.72
C PRO A 39 6.81 -2.52 8.45
N CYS A 40 6.19 -1.72 7.59
CA CYS A 40 4.80 -1.86 7.21
C CYS A 40 4.69 -2.35 5.76
N GLY A 41 3.63 -3.12 5.48
CA GLY A 41 3.19 -3.40 4.12
C GLY A 41 1.96 -2.57 3.75
N LEU A 42 1.61 -2.53 2.47
CA LEU A 42 0.37 -1.88 2.01
C LEU A 42 -0.73 -2.91 1.79
N ALA A 43 -1.95 -2.53 2.12
CA ALA A 43 -3.14 -3.28 1.80
C ALA A 43 -4.19 -2.40 1.10
N VAL A 44 -5.03 -3.02 0.28
CA VAL A 44 -6.14 -2.38 -0.41
C VAL A 44 -7.39 -3.24 -0.28
N MET A 45 -8.55 -2.59 -0.19
CA MET A 45 -9.86 -3.22 -0.26
C MET A 45 -10.69 -2.55 -1.34
N GLY A 46 -11.27 -3.37 -2.21
CA GLY A 46 -12.16 -2.92 -3.26
C GLY A 46 -13.65 -3.08 -2.90
N PRO A 47 -14.56 -2.77 -3.84
CA PRO A 47 -16.00 -2.76 -3.59
C PRO A 47 -16.61 -4.16 -3.38
N SER A 48 -15.89 -5.23 -3.73
CA SER A 48 -16.29 -6.61 -3.41
C SER A 48 -16.01 -6.98 -1.95
N GLY A 49 -15.37 -6.09 -1.18
CA GLY A 49 -14.80 -6.42 0.12
C GLY A 49 -13.53 -7.27 0.00
N GLY A 50 -12.98 -7.62 1.15
CA GLY A 50 -11.73 -8.38 1.27
C GLY A 50 -10.48 -7.52 1.08
N ALA A 51 -9.53 -7.68 1.99
CA ALA A 51 -8.25 -6.98 1.91
C ALA A 51 -7.25 -7.78 1.05
N THR A 52 -6.59 -7.11 0.12
CA THR A 52 -5.48 -7.63 -0.67
C THR A 52 -4.20 -6.93 -0.25
N ALA A 53 -3.17 -7.70 0.10
CA ALA A 53 -1.84 -7.15 0.34
C ALA A 53 -1.21 -6.73 -1.00
N LEU A 54 -0.69 -5.51 -1.06
CA LEU A 54 0.10 -4.98 -2.17
C LEU A 54 1.61 -5.12 -1.90
N SER A 55 2.00 -5.10 -0.62
CA SER A 55 3.34 -5.42 -0.15
C SER A 55 3.28 -6.07 1.24
N SER A 56 4.37 -6.73 1.63
CA SER A 56 4.48 -7.44 2.91
C SER A 56 5.29 -6.64 3.92
N PRO A 57 4.86 -6.56 5.20
CA PRO A 57 5.68 -5.98 6.27
C PRO A 57 6.94 -6.80 6.58
N ASP A 58 6.99 -8.09 6.20
CA ASP A 58 8.20 -8.92 6.30
C ASP A 58 9.10 -8.79 5.03
N GLY A 59 8.70 -7.94 4.09
CA GLY A 59 9.43 -7.68 2.86
C GLY A 59 10.65 -6.78 3.07
N PRO A 60 11.44 -6.54 2.01
CA PRO A 60 12.62 -5.67 2.07
C PRO A 60 12.26 -4.18 2.08
N CYS A 61 11.01 -3.81 2.33
CA CYS A 61 10.52 -2.44 2.29
C CYS A 61 9.54 -2.15 3.42
N ASP A 62 9.66 -0.93 3.94
CA ASP A 62 8.71 -0.27 4.80
C ASP A 62 7.87 0.68 3.94
N ASP A 63 6.65 0.25 3.61
CA ASP A 63 5.70 1.01 2.80
C ASP A 63 4.61 1.64 3.67
N ARG A 64 4.50 2.97 3.62
CA ARG A 64 3.66 3.76 4.52
C ARG A 64 2.90 4.87 3.81
N ARG A 65 1.92 5.42 4.55
CA ARG A 65 1.18 6.64 4.19
C ARG A 65 0.62 6.59 2.77
N PRO A 66 -0.26 5.61 2.47
CA PRO A 66 -0.87 5.53 1.16
C PRO A 66 -1.70 6.79 0.88
N ALA A 67 -1.67 7.22 -0.38
CA ALA A 67 -2.58 8.18 -0.97
C ALA A 67 -3.27 7.51 -2.14
N LEU A 68 -4.60 7.47 -2.14
CA LEU A 68 -5.39 6.75 -3.13
C LEU A 68 -6.28 7.73 -3.90
N TRP A 69 -6.34 7.59 -5.23
CA TRP A 69 -7.18 8.43 -6.11
C TRP A 69 -7.75 7.63 -7.27
N LEU A 70 -8.68 8.24 -8.00
CA LEU A 70 -9.14 7.75 -9.28
C LEU A 70 -8.38 8.51 -10.38
N ALA A 71 -7.71 7.77 -11.25
CA ALA A 71 -7.16 8.32 -12.49
C ALA A 71 -8.29 8.82 -13.41
N PRO A 72 -7.99 9.64 -14.44
CA PRO A 72 -9.02 10.20 -15.33
C PRO A 72 -9.92 9.17 -16.04
N ASP A 73 -9.43 7.95 -16.23
CA ASP A 73 -10.16 6.81 -16.79
C ASP A 73 -11.04 6.07 -15.76
N GLY A 74 -11.06 6.53 -14.50
CA GLY A 74 -11.76 5.91 -13.39
C GLY A 74 -11.01 4.75 -12.74
N THR A 75 -9.79 4.46 -13.16
CA THR A 75 -8.96 3.39 -12.57
C THR A 75 -8.38 3.86 -11.23
N PRO A 76 -8.44 3.05 -10.15
CA PRO A 76 -7.80 3.43 -8.90
C PRO A 76 -6.27 3.38 -9.04
N ALA A 77 -5.61 4.39 -8.49
CA ALA A 77 -4.15 4.50 -8.43
C ALA A 77 -3.74 4.92 -7.02
N LEU A 78 -2.56 4.46 -6.60
CA LEU A 78 -2.05 4.64 -5.25
C LEU A 78 -0.61 5.16 -5.28
N ALA A 79 -0.27 6.05 -4.37
CA ALA A 79 1.08 6.46 -4.08
C ALA A 79 1.40 6.12 -2.62
N ALA A 80 2.65 5.82 -2.33
CA ALA A 80 3.09 5.55 -0.96
C ALA A 80 4.52 6.03 -0.75
N VAL A 81 4.86 6.25 0.52
CA VAL A 81 6.23 6.40 0.96
C VAL A 81 6.83 5.01 1.12
N ARG A 82 7.91 4.74 0.41
CA ARG A 82 8.68 3.50 0.50
C ARG A 82 10.05 3.78 1.11
N ARG A 83 10.50 2.94 2.04
CA ARG A 83 11.88 2.91 2.54
C ARG A 83 12.43 1.50 2.43
N PRO A 84 13.57 1.28 1.77
CA PRO A 84 14.26 -0.01 1.81
C PRO A 84 14.63 -0.36 3.25
N VAL A 85 14.47 -1.62 3.64
CA VAL A 85 14.94 -2.15 4.93
C VAL A 85 16.29 -2.82 4.70
N ALA A 86 17.33 -2.32 5.34
CA ALA A 86 18.66 -2.91 5.29
C ALA A 86 18.73 -4.20 6.14
N ALA A 87 19.79 -4.98 5.95
CA ALA A 87 19.93 -6.28 6.64
C ALA A 87 20.06 -6.15 8.17
N ASP A 88 20.48 -4.99 8.66
CA ASP A 88 20.56 -4.63 10.09
C ASP A 88 19.24 -4.03 10.62
N GLY A 89 18.22 -3.90 9.78
CA GLY A 89 16.92 -3.31 10.12
C GLY A 89 16.84 -1.80 9.92
N ASP A 90 17.93 -1.14 9.51
CA ASP A 90 17.92 0.30 9.27
C ASP A 90 17.09 0.66 8.04
N LEU A 91 16.37 1.78 8.13
CA LEU A 91 15.56 2.28 7.03
C LEU A 91 16.40 3.18 6.10
N GLY A 92 16.40 2.84 4.82
CA GLY A 92 16.99 3.66 3.77
C GLY A 92 16.23 4.96 3.51
N ALA A 93 16.73 5.72 2.53
CA ALA A 93 16.12 6.96 2.11
C ALA A 93 14.67 6.74 1.63
N ALA A 94 13.78 7.68 1.99
CA ALA A 94 12.39 7.62 1.58
C ALA A 94 12.24 7.91 0.09
N GLN A 95 11.41 7.11 -0.57
CA GLN A 95 11.04 7.23 -1.97
C GLN A 95 9.51 7.37 -2.06
N ILE A 96 9.04 8.06 -3.10
CA ILE A 96 7.63 8.03 -3.47
C ILE A 96 7.48 7.03 -4.60
N VAL A 97 6.66 6.00 -4.36
CA VAL A 97 6.30 5.01 -5.39
C VAL A 97 4.85 5.15 -5.76
N THR A 98 4.53 4.87 -7.01
CA THR A 98 3.15 4.85 -7.51
C THR A 98 2.81 3.45 -8.01
N LEU A 99 1.62 2.98 -7.67
CA LEU A 99 1.04 1.73 -8.11
C LEU A 99 -0.23 2.05 -8.89
N THR A 100 -0.35 1.50 -10.10
CA THR A 100 -1.56 1.58 -10.91
C THR A 100 -2.20 0.22 -11.04
N ARG A 101 -3.53 0.17 -10.98
CA ARG A 101 -4.26 -1.06 -11.18
C ARG A 101 -4.48 -1.31 -12.67
N PHE A 102 -3.96 -2.42 -13.20
CA PHE A 102 -4.20 -2.87 -14.55
C PHE A 102 -5.31 -3.93 -14.57
N GLY A 103 -6.42 -3.61 -15.23
CA GLY A 103 -7.57 -4.51 -15.36
C GLY A 103 -8.26 -4.81 -14.02
N ARG A 104 -8.84 -6.01 -13.90
CA ARG A 104 -9.69 -6.39 -12.77
C ARG A 104 -8.95 -6.89 -11.52
N ALA A 105 -7.63 -7.09 -11.55
CA ALA A 105 -6.96 -7.79 -10.45
C ALA A 105 -5.55 -7.28 -10.11
N THR A 106 -4.82 -6.72 -11.05
CA THR A 106 -3.37 -6.58 -10.86
C THR A 106 -3.00 -5.14 -10.51
N TRP A 107 -2.31 -4.95 -9.40
CA TRP A 107 -1.60 -3.71 -9.11
C TRP A 107 -0.14 -3.88 -9.49
N SER A 108 0.45 -2.90 -10.17
CA SER A 108 1.87 -2.91 -10.46
C SER A 108 2.47 -1.53 -10.30
N LEU A 109 3.78 -1.52 -10.00
CA LEU A 109 4.55 -0.30 -9.90
C LEU A 109 4.54 0.42 -11.24
N ALA A 110 4.16 1.69 -11.26
CA ALA A 110 4.20 2.50 -12.46
C ALA A 110 5.65 2.88 -12.74
N ALA A 111 6.34 2.04 -13.53
CA ALA A 111 7.68 2.24 -14.11
C ALA A 111 8.69 3.02 -13.26
N GLU A 112 9.65 2.32 -12.63
CA GLU A 112 10.82 2.93 -12.00
C GLU A 112 11.69 3.64 -13.06
N THR A 113 11.64 4.98 -13.11
CA THR A 113 12.53 5.77 -13.99
C THR A 113 13.85 6.18 -13.33
N ALA A 114 14.22 5.58 -12.18
CA ALA A 114 15.44 5.96 -11.46
C ALA A 114 16.65 5.10 -11.90
N PRO A 115 17.70 5.66 -12.52
CA PRO A 115 18.83 4.89 -13.04
C PRO A 115 19.81 4.36 -11.98
N SER A 116 19.55 4.58 -10.68
CA SER A 116 20.44 4.14 -9.59
C SER A 116 19.73 3.65 -8.33
N ALA A 117 18.40 3.56 -8.35
CA ALA A 117 17.67 2.89 -7.27
C ALA A 117 17.73 1.38 -7.54
N GLN A 118 18.30 0.62 -6.61
CA GLN A 118 18.35 -0.84 -6.68
C GLN A 118 16.92 -1.38 -6.98
N PRO A 119 16.68 -2.04 -8.14
CA PRO A 119 15.33 -2.40 -8.61
C PRO A 119 14.68 -3.56 -7.83
N PHE A 120 15.26 -3.98 -6.71
CA PHE A 120 15.09 -5.35 -6.21
C PHE A 120 14.08 -5.53 -5.09
N CYS A 121 13.41 -4.49 -4.60
CA CYS A 121 12.66 -4.67 -3.36
C CYS A 121 11.25 -5.26 -3.56
N CYS A 122 10.57 -5.05 -4.70
CA CYS A 122 9.11 -5.27 -4.71
C CYS A 122 8.51 -5.68 -6.07
N VAL A 123 9.05 -6.68 -6.76
CA VAL A 123 8.18 -7.48 -7.64
C VAL A 123 7.71 -8.66 -6.81
N ALA A 124 6.42 -8.68 -6.47
CA ALA A 124 5.80 -9.87 -5.87
C ALA A 124 6.19 -11.09 -6.72
N ALA A 125 6.71 -12.15 -6.08
CA ALA A 125 6.90 -13.42 -6.75
C ALA A 125 5.54 -13.87 -7.35
N PRO A 126 5.53 -14.46 -8.56
CA PRO A 126 4.32 -14.87 -9.25
C PRO A 126 3.46 -15.85 -8.44
#